data_AF-A0A316PTC4-F1
#
_entry.id   AF-A0A316PTC4-F1
#
_cell.length_a   1.000
_cell.length_b   1.000
_cell.length_c   1.000
_cell.angle_alpha   90.00
_cell.angle_beta   90.00
_cell.angle_gamma   90.00
#
_symmetry.space_group_name_H-M   'P 1'
#
loop_
_entity.id
_entity.type
_entity.pdbx_description
1 polymer ?
#
loop_
_entity_poly.entity_id
_entity_poly.type
_entity_poly.pdbx_seq_one_letter_code
_entity_poly.pdbx_strand_id
1 'polypeptide(L)'
;MSLEAVKQVAEAERISKERRVQAALDAKKLVADAEKAGQQAVAESKNLAEAQAKNLLAKAEQDAAGDAARIKKQADADCAALRSKAEGRLEEAASLIVRKVVDA
;
A
#
# COMPACT_ATOMS: atom_id res chain seq x y z
N MET A 1 60.02 38.01 30.31
CA MET A 1 59.46 36.65 30.42
C MET A 1 57.97 36.62 30.78
N SER A 2 57.46 37.39 31.75
CA SER A 2 56.02 37.34 32.13
C SER A 2 55.05 37.83 31.05
N LEU A 3 55.38 38.90 30.32
CA LEU A 3 54.52 39.48 29.28
C LEU A 3 54.35 38.59 28.03
N GLU A 4 55.36 37.80 27.67
CA GLU A 4 55.29 36.88 26.53
C GLU A 4 54.41 35.66 26.84
N ALA A 5 54.50 35.14 28.07
CA ALA A 5 53.63 34.07 28.54
C ALA A 5 52.15 34.51 28.55
N VAL A 6 51.85 35.74 29.00
CA VAL A 6 50.49 36.29 28.96
C VAL A 6 49.97 36.44 27.52
N LYS A 7 50.82 36.87 26.57
CA LYS A 7 50.44 36.96 25.14
C LYS A 7 50.16 35.58 24.54
N GLN A 8 50.99 34.58 24.82
CA GLN A 8 50.77 33.22 24.34
C GLN A 8 49.46 32.61 24.87
N VAL A 9 49.15 32.83 26.15
CA VAL A 9 47.89 32.35 26.73
C VAL A 9 46.70 33.04 26.08
N ALA A 10 46.74 34.37 25.90
CA ALA A 10 45.68 35.11 25.24
C ALA A 10 45.43 34.66 23.79
N GLU A 11 46.50 34.36 23.05
CA GLU A 11 46.40 33.85 21.68
C GLU A 11 45.85 32.42 21.63
N ALA A 12 46.30 31.55 22.55
CA ALA A 12 45.77 30.19 22.69
C ALA A 12 44.28 30.18 23.09
N GLU A 13 43.84 31.08 23.97
CA GLU A 13 42.44 31.25 24.34
C GLU A 13 41.60 31.70 23.14
N ARG A 14 42.10 32.66 22.36
CA ARG A 14 41.41 33.15 21.18
C ARG A 14 41.24 32.06 20.12
N ILE A 15 42.30 31.31 19.81
CA ILE A 15 42.25 30.17 18.88
C ILE A 15 41.28 29.09 19.40
N SER A 16 41.31 28.81 20.71
CA SER A 16 40.41 27.83 21.31
C SER A 16 38.95 28.27 21.23
N LYS A 17 38.68 29.57 21.37
CA LYS A 17 37.33 30.14 21.26
C LYS A 17 36.83 30.10 19.82
N GLU A 18 37.66 30.47 18.85
CA GLU A 18 37.35 30.36 17.42
C GLU A 18 37.07 28.90 17.01
N ARG A 19 37.90 27.95 17.45
CA ARG A 19 37.66 26.51 17.21
C ARG A 19 36.35 26.02 17.82
N ARG A 20 36.00 26.46 19.03
CA ARG A 20 34.72 26.10 19.66
C ARG A 20 33.53 26.63 18.88
N VAL A 21 33.61 27.88 18.42
CA VAL A 21 32.53 28.48 17.59
C VAL A 21 32.40 27.72 16.27
N GLN A 22 33.51 27.40 15.61
CA GLN A 22 33.50 26.65 14.36
C GLN A 22 32.91 25.25 14.55
N ALA A 23 33.36 24.52 15.57
CA ALA A 23 32.82 23.20 15.89
C ALA A 23 31.31 23.24 16.20
N ALA A 24 30.83 24.29 16.89
CA ALA A 24 29.40 24.45 17.16
C ALA A 24 28.59 24.73 15.88
N LEU A 25 29.13 25.49 14.92
CA LEU A 25 28.50 25.71 13.63
C LEU A 25 28.47 24.44 12.78
N ASP A 26 29.57 23.69 12.76
CA ASP A 26 29.66 22.44 12.01
C ASP A 26 28.73 21.36 12.59
N ALA A 27 28.63 21.27 13.92
CA ALA A 27 27.66 20.39 14.58
C ALA A 27 26.22 20.76 14.22
N LYS A 28 25.87 22.05 14.22
CA LYS A 28 24.53 22.51 13.81
C LYS A 28 24.21 22.18 12.36
N LYS A 29 25.18 22.38 11.45
CA LYS A 29 25.02 22.02 10.04
C LYS A 29 24.81 20.52 9.87
N LEU A 30 25.63 19.70 10.54
CA LEU A 30 25.51 18.25 10.49
C LEU A 30 24.13 17.76 10.93
N VAL A 31 23.60 18.33 12.02
CA VAL A 31 22.25 17.99 12.51
C VAL A 31 21.19 18.39 11.49
N ALA A 32 21.24 19.62 10.96
CA ALA A 32 20.27 20.08 9.97
C ALA A 32 20.29 19.23 8.68
N ASP A 33 21.47 18.85 8.21
CA ASP A 33 21.63 17.99 7.04
C ASP A 33 21.10 16.58 7.30
N ALA A 34 21.37 16.02 8.48
CA ALA A 34 20.86 14.71 8.90
C ALA A 34 19.33 14.71 9.03
N GLU A 35 18.74 15.77 9.60
CA GLU A 35 17.29 15.93 9.71
C GLU A 35 16.65 16.01 8.32
N LYS A 36 17.21 16.81 7.41
CA LYS A 36 16.72 16.93 6.04
C LYS A 36 16.81 15.61 5.28
N ALA A 37 17.93 14.91 5.38
CA ALA A 37 18.11 13.59 4.77
C ALA A 37 17.11 12.57 5.35
N GLY A 38 16.90 12.57 6.66
CA GLY A 38 15.91 11.71 7.32
C GLY A 38 14.48 12.00 6.86
N GLN A 39 14.09 13.28 6.75
CA GLN A 39 12.77 13.67 6.23
C GLN A 39 12.58 13.23 4.77
N GLN A 40 13.61 13.38 3.94
CA GLN A 40 13.59 12.91 2.55
C GLN A 40 13.44 11.39 2.46
N ALA A 41 14.22 10.63 3.23
CA ALA A 41 14.12 9.17 3.26
C ALA A 41 12.72 8.68 3.70
N VAL A 42 12.11 9.35 4.69
CA VAL A 42 10.75 9.04 5.12
C VAL A 42 9.73 9.38 4.02
N ALA A 43 9.87 10.52 3.34
CA ALA A 43 8.98 10.91 2.26
C ALA A 43 9.08 9.94 1.06
N GLU A 44 10.28 9.55 0.67
CA GLU A 44 10.52 8.55 -0.38
C GLU A 44 9.92 7.19 -0.01
N SER A 45 10.12 6.74 1.23
CA SER A 45 9.54 5.48 1.72
C SER A 45 8.02 5.51 1.69
N LYS A 46 7.39 6.63 2.07
CA LYS A 46 5.94 6.81 1.98
C LYS A 46 5.45 6.75 0.54
N ASN A 47 6.11 7.47 -0.37
CA ASN A 47 5.75 7.46 -1.79
C ASN A 47 5.85 6.06 -2.39
N LEU A 48 6.90 5.31 -2.04
CA LEU A 48 7.09 3.94 -2.50
C LEU A 48 6.02 2.99 -1.93
N ALA A 49 5.70 3.12 -0.64
CA ALA A 49 4.63 2.36 -0.01
C ALA A 49 3.25 2.67 -0.62
N GLU A 50 2.94 3.93 -0.91
CA GLU A 50 1.71 4.33 -1.58
C GLU A 50 1.62 3.78 -3.00
N ALA A 51 2.72 3.83 -3.76
CA ALA A 51 2.78 3.25 -5.11
C ALA A 51 2.55 1.72 -5.07
N GLN A 52 3.19 1.03 -4.12
CA GLN A 52 2.97 -0.41 -3.90
C GLN A 52 1.53 -0.70 -3.52
N ALA A 53 0.93 0.07 -2.60
CA ALA A 53 -0.46 -0.10 -2.19
C ALA A 53 -1.43 0.08 -3.37
N LYS A 54 -1.23 1.10 -4.21
CA LYS A 54 -2.04 1.32 -5.42
C LYS A 54 -1.92 0.16 -6.40
N ASN A 55 -0.72 -0.36 -6.62
CA ASN A 55 -0.50 -1.51 -7.49
C ASN A 55 -1.18 -2.78 -6.95
N LEU A 56 -1.11 -3.02 -5.64
CA LEU A 56 -1.76 -4.16 -5.01
C LEU A 56 -3.29 -4.05 -5.09
N LEU A 57 -3.85 -2.85 -4.88
CA LEU A 57 -5.28 -2.60 -5.05
C LEU A 57 -5.74 -2.84 -6.48
N ALA A 58 -5.02 -2.29 -7.47
CA ALA A 58 -5.35 -2.50 -8.89
C ALA A 58 -5.32 -3.99 -9.27
N LYS A 59 -4.34 -4.75 -8.75
CA LYS A 59 -4.27 -6.19 -8.95
C LYS A 59 -5.44 -6.91 -8.29
N ALA A 60 -5.79 -6.56 -7.06
CA ALA A 60 -6.92 -7.15 -6.35
C ALA A 60 -8.25 -6.86 -7.06
N GLU A 61 -8.43 -5.66 -7.61
CA GLU A 61 -9.59 -5.32 -8.43
C GLU A 61 -9.66 -6.15 -9.71
N GLN A 62 -8.53 -6.34 -10.40
CA GLN A 62 -8.46 -7.19 -11.59
C GLN A 62 -8.80 -8.65 -11.27
N ASP A 63 -8.22 -9.19 -10.19
CA ASP A 63 -8.47 -10.56 -9.74
C ASP A 63 -9.95 -10.74 -9.36
N ALA A 64 -10.53 -9.80 -8.61
CA ALA A 64 -11.95 -9.80 -8.25
C ALA A 64 -12.87 -9.71 -9.48
N ALA A 65 -12.53 -8.89 -10.47
CA ALA A 65 -13.28 -8.82 -11.72
C ALA A 65 -13.22 -10.14 -12.50
N GLY A 66 -12.05 -10.80 -12.53
CA GLY A 66 -11.88 -12.13 -13.12
C GLY A 66 -12.73 -13.19 -12.43
N ASP A 67 -12.72 -13.20 -11.09
CA ASP A 67 -13.55 -14.12 -10.30
C ASP A 67 -15.04 -13.86 -10.50
N ALA A 68 -15.48 -12.60 -10.51
CA ALA A 68 -16.87 -12.25 -10.77
C ALA A 68 -17.34 -12.74 -12.15
N ALA A 69 -16.51 -12.58 -13.18
CA ALA A 69 -16.80 -13.09 -14.51
C ALA A 69 -16.89 -14.63 -14.55
N ARG A 70 -15.99 -15.31 -13.82
CA ARG A 70 -16.01 -16.78 -13.69
C ARG A 70 -17.27 -17.27 -12.98
N ILE A 71 -17.62 -16.66 -11.85
CA ILE A 71 -18.84 -16.98 -11.09
C ILE A 71 -20.08 -16.77 -11.93
N LYS A 72 -20.16 -15.64 -12.66
CA LYS A 72 -21.29 -15.37 -13.56
C LYS A 72 -21.42 -16.44 -14.65
N LYS A 73 -20.31 -16.78 -15.33
CA LYS A 73 -20.31 -17.83 -16.36
C LYS A 73 -20.76 -19.18 -15.81
N GLN A 74 -20.32 -19.51 -14.59
CA GLN A 74 -20.74 -20.75 -13.93
C GLN A 74 -22.23 -20.73 -13.60
N ALA A 75 -22.73 -19.63 -13.02
CA ALA A 75 -24.14 -19.46 -12.72
C ALA A 75 -25.02 -19.55 -13.99
N ASP A 76 -24.60 -18.93 -15.10
CA ASP A 76 -25.31 -19.03 -16.38
C ASP A 76 -25.36 -20.48 -16.88
N ALA A 77 -24.27 -21.23 -16.76
CA ALA A 77 -24.21 -22.65 -17.14
C ALA A 77 -25.12 -23.51 -16.25
N ASP A 78 -25.11 -23.28 -14.94
CA ASP A 78 -25.97 -24.00 -13.99
C ASP A 78 -27.45 -23.71 -14.26
N CYS A 79 -27.81 -22.45 -14.52
CA CYS A 79 -29.16 -22.08 -14.91
C CYS A 79 -29.60 -22.75 -16.22
N ALA A 80 -28.72 -22.80 -17.23
CA ALA A 80 -29.02 -23.49 -18.49
C ALA A 80 -29.24 -24.99 -18.28
N ALA A 81 -28.40 -25.63 -17.46
CA ALA A 81 -28.55 -27.05 -17.12
C ALA A 81 -29.86 -27.32 -16.38
N LEU A 82 -30.24 -26.46 -15.43
CA LEU A 82 -31.50 -26.56 -14.71
C LEU A 82 -32.71 -26.40 -15.63
N ARG A 83 -32.67 -25.45 -16.57
CA ARG A 83 -33.74 -25.25 -17.57
C ARG A 83 -33.92 -26.48 -18.45
N SER A 84 -32.83 -26.99 -19.03
CA SER A 84 -32.89 -28.19 -19.87
C SER A 84 -33.44 -29.41 -19.11
N LYS A 85 -33.04 -29.57 -17.85
CA LYS A 85 -33.57 -30.64 -16.98
C LYS A 85 -35.06 -30.44 -16.67
N ALA A 86 -35.51 -29.21 -16.47
CA ALA A 86 -36.91 -28.90 -16.23
C ALA A 86 -37.76 -29.17 -17.49
N GLU A 87 -37.29 -28.74 -18.66
CA GLU A 87 -37.94 -28.96 -19.96
C GLU A 87 -38.16 -30.45 -20.22
N GLY A 88 -37.15 -31.30 -19.98
CA GLY A 88 -37.27 -32.75 -20.13
C GLY A 88 -38.31 -33.42 -19.22
N ARG A 89 -38.79 -32.73 -18.18
CA ARG A 89 -39.80 -33.24 -17.23
C ARG A 89 -41.18 -32.58 -17.39
N LEU A 90 -41.31 -31.59 -18.29
CA LEU A 90 -42.56 -30.85 -18.47
C LEU A 90 -43.70 -31.73 -18.95
N GLU A 91 -43.42 -32.66 -19.87
CA GLU A 91 -44.44 -33.53 -20.46
C GLU A 91 -44.97 -34.57 -19.46
N GLU A 92 -44.06 -35.14 -18.65
CA GLU A 92 -44.42 -36.04 -17.54
C GLU A 92 -45.24 -35.30 -16.47
N ALA A 93 -44.83 -34.09 -16.11
CA ALA A 93 -45.56 -33.25 -15.15
C ALA A 93 -46.95 -32.86 -15.68
N ALA A 94 -47.07 -32.47 -16.95
CA ALA A 94 -48.34 -32.14 -17.58
C ALA A 94 -49.29 -33.35 -17.61
N SER A 95 -48.77 -34.53 -17.95
CA SER A 95 -49.53 -35.78 -17.96
C SER A 95 -50.06 -36.15 -16.57
N LEU A 96 -49.26 -35.96 -15.52
CA LEU A 96 -49.68 -36.19 -14.14
C LEU A 96 -50.79 -35.23 -13.70
N ILE A 97 -50.69 -33.95 -14.07
CA ILE A 97 -51.71 -32.94 -13.76
C ILE A 97 -53.04 -33.28 -14.44
N VAL A 98 -53.01 -33.59 -15.74
CA VAL A 98 -54.23 -33.97 -16.49
C VAL A 98 -54.88 -35.20 -15.88
N ARG A 99 -54.10 -36.24 -15.58
CA ARG A 99 -54.62 -37.47 -14.97
C ARG A 99 -55.30 -37.17 -13.62
N LYS A 100 -54.67 -36.35 -12.78
CA LYS A 100 -55.23 -35.93 -11.49
C LYS A 100 -56.50 -35.10 -11.59
N VAL A 101 -56.67 -34.29 -12.65
CA VAL A 101 -57.88 -33.48 -12.88
C VAL A 101 -59.03 -34.34 -13.42
N VAL A 102 -58.74 -35.35 -14.22
CA VAL A 102 -59.75 -36.28 -14.77
C VAL A 102 -60.21 -37.31 -13.73
N ASP A 103 -59.32 -37.68 -12.80
CA ASP A 103 -59.62 -38.63 -11.70
C ASP A 103 -60.23 -37.94 -10.46
N ALA A 104 -60.43 -36.63 -10.48
CA ALA A 104 -61.08 -35.82 -9.42
C ALA A 104 -62.51 -35.44 -9.80
#